data_AF-A0AAI9SE37-F1
#
_entry.id   AF-A0AAI9SE37-F1
#
_cell.length_a   1.000
_cell.length_b   1.000
_cell.length_c   1.000
_cell.angle_alpha   90.00
_cell.angle_beta   90.00
_cell.angle_gamma   90.00
#
_symmetry.space_group_name_H-M   'P 1'
#
loop_
_entity.id
_entity.type
_entity.pdbx_description
1 polymer ?
#
loop_
_entity_poly.entity_id
_entity_poly.type
_entity_poly.pdbx_seq_one_letter_code
_entity_poly.pdbx_strand_id
1 'polypeptide(L)'
;MEACSRAPRRAGLKRRVVVFAHAAAKLTREELLAVIAANLARLKEHHTPWRIFFEAAGGLVICAALGWGSTHPAFFAGLGFSPLLTTEQPGAHAGFTIALALVTFPILFYPLRPLFNFIFRQMQYSADRFALRTVGGAELTRALVKLHRDYASTLTPSRIYSLFHYDRPHAGMRVQHIRSVIQREKLPESGPSDLVKFRTAPYLDREHPTRSVLSTEMAIRRKMHEEAGRFSRARIAAELDQALQKERSYVVDDGLEENAPTDETEKPELQETLDHAQHEESSAPKN
;
A
#
# COMPACT_ATOMS: atom_id res chain seq x y z
N MET A 1 -34.97 -43.11 10.00
CA MET A 1 -34.84 -41.70 10.38
C MET A 1 -33.53 -41.54 11.14
N GLU A 2 -32.41 -41.39 10.43
CA GLU A 2 -31.10 -41.18 11.08
C GLU A 2 -30.94 -39.70 11.42
N ALA A 3 -30.90 -39.41 12.71
CA ALA A 3 -30.63 -38.09 13.24
C ALA A 3 -29.16 -37.72 12.95
N CYS A 4 -28.98 -36.78 12.04
CA CYS A 4 -27.71 -36.12 11.75
C CYS A 4 -27.20 -35.39 13.02
N SER A 5 -26.30 -36.03 13.75
CA SER A 5 -25.55 -35.41 14.85
C SER A 5 -24.62 -34.35 14.27
N ARG A 6 -25.06 -33.10 14.30
CA ARG A 6 -24.28 -31.94 13.87
C ARG A 6 -23.39 -31.52 15.04
N ALA A 7 -22.11 -31.90 14.99
CA ALA A 7 -21.11 -31.45 15.95
C ALA A 7 -21.13 -29.92 16.10
N PRO A 8 -21.02 -29.38 17.34
CA PRO A 8 -21.08 -27.94 17.57
C PRO A 8 -19.92 -27.25 16.84
N ARG A 9 -20.27 -26.36 15.90
CA ARG A 9 -19.31 -25.49 15.22
C ARG A 9 -18.69 -24.58 16.27
N ARG A 10 -17.46 -24.89 16.70
CA ARG A 10 -16.63 -23.95 17.48
C ARG A 10 -16.63 -22.63 16.71
N ALA A 11 -17.19 -21.58 17.31
CA ALA A 11 -17.17 -20.24 16.77
C ALA A 11 -15.72 -19.74 16.81
N GLY A 12 -14.92 -20.16 15.84
CA GLY A 12 -13.58 -19.61 15.64
C GLY A 12 -13.71 -18.14 15.32
N LEU A 13 -12.93 -17.29 16.01
CA LEU A 13 -12.76 -15.89 15.69
C LEU A 13 -12.47 -15.77 14.18
N LYS A 14 -13.44 -15.25 13.42
CA LYS A 14 -13.29 -15.04 11.97
C LYS A 14 -12.23 -13.96 11.76
N ARG A 15 -11.05 -14.37 11.33
CA ARG A 15 -9.97 -13.44 10.95
C ARG A 15 -10.19 -12.99 9.51
N ARG A 16 -10.18 -11.68 9.28
CA ARG A 16 -10.30 -11.08 7.93
C ARG A 16 -8.90 -10.77 7.41
N VAL A 17 -8.65 -11.07 6.15
CA VAL A 17 -7.43 -10.67 5.44
C VAL A 17 -7.80 -9.54 4.50
N VAL A 18 -7.13 -8.40 4.65
CA VAL A 18 -7.30 -7.24 3.76
C VAL A 18 -6.15 -7.24 2.78
N VAL A 19 -6.46 -7.21 1.50
CA VAL A 19 -5.49 -7.11 0.41
C VAL A 19 -5.65 -5.75 -0.24
N PHE A 20 -4.54 -5.02 -0.40
CA PHE A 20 -4.57 -3.74 -1.10
C PHE A 20 -4.92 -3.93 -2.57
N ALA A 21 -5.84 -3.13 -3.11
CA ALA A 21 -6.30 -3.22 -4.49
C ALA A 21 -5.14 -3.16 -5.50
N HIS A 22 -4.15 -2.30 -5.24
CA HIS A 22 -2.95 -2.20 -6.07
C HIS A 22 -2.14 -3.50 -6.12
N ALA A 23 -1.96 -4.17 -4.97
CA ALA A 23 -1.25 -5.45 -4.92
C ALA A 23 -2.05 -6.56 -5.60
N ALA A 24 -3.37 -6.59 -5.40
CA ALA A 24 -4.26 -7.56 -6.04
C ALA A 24 -4.30 -7.41 -7.56
N ALA A 25 -4.17 -6.20 -8.09
CA ALA A 25 -4.16 -5.95 -9.53
C ALA A 25 -2.84 -6.34 -10.21
N LYS A 26 -1.72 -6.38 -9.48
CA LYS A 26 -0.37 -6.65 -10.03
C LYS A 26 0.09 -8.09 -9.91
N LEU A 27 -0.38 -8.79 -8.87
CA LEU A 27 0.04 -10.15 -8.56
C LEU A 27 -0.87 -11.16 -9.26
N THR A 28 -0.30 -12.24 -9.77
CA THR A 28 -1.09 -13.41 -10.18
C THR A 28 -1.75 -14.05 -8.96
N ARG A 29 -2.69 -14.97 -9.20
CA ARG A 29 -3.38 -15.68 -8.11
C ARG A 29 -2.39 -16.42 -7.22
N GLU A 30 -1.40 -17.08 -7.82
CA GLU A 30 -0.38 -17.88 -7.14
C GLU A 30 0.58 -16.99 -6.34
N GLU A 31 1.01 -15.87 -6.94
CA GLU A 31 1.84 -14.86 -6.28
C GLU A 31 1.12 -14.23 -5.08
N LEU A 32 -0.16 -13.90 -5.23
CA LEU A 32 -0.97 -13.35 -4.16
C LEU A 32 -1.17 -14.37 -3.03
N LEU A 33 -1.45 -15.63 -3.37
CA LEU A 33 -1.55 -16.72 -2.39
C LEU A 33 -0.23 -16.92 -1.64
N ALA A 34 0.92 -16.80 -2.30
CA ALA A 34 2.23 -16.92 -1.65
C ALA A 34 2.45 -15.80 -0.62
N VAL A 35 2.09 -14.56 -0.95
CA VAL A 35 2.17 -13.42 -0.02
C VAL A 35 1.19 -13.61 1.14
N ILE A 36 -0.04 -14.07 0.87
CA ILE A 36 -1.03 -14.35 1.91
C ILE A 36 -0.54 -15.49 2.82
N ALA A 37 0.03 -16.55 2.28
CA ALA A 37 0.58 -17.66 3.05
C ALA A 37 1.69 -17.20 4.01
N ALA A 38 2.62 -16.35 3.53
CA ALA A 38 3.66 -15.75 4.38
C ALA A 38 3.07 -14.87 5.49
N ASN A 39 1.99 -14.14 5.20
CA ASN A 39 1.31 -13.32 6.21
C ASN A 39 0.54 -14.17 7.23
N LEU A 40 -0.09 -15.25 6.77
CA LEU A 40 -0.80 -16.20 7.61
C LEU A 40 0.16 -16.99 8.50
N ALA A 41 1.36 -17.31 8.01
CA ALA A 41 2.42 -17.94 8.79
C ALA A 41 2.76 -17.13 10.04
N ARG A 42 2.88 -15.80 9.92
CA ARG A 42 3.13 -14.92 11.07
C ARG A 42 2.01 -14.97 12.11
N LEU A 43 0.76 -15.14 11.66
CA LEU A 43 -0.38 -15.31 12.56
C LEU A 43 -0.43 -16.69 13.22
N LYS A 44 0.07 -17.72 12.54
CA LYS A 44 0.17 -19.10 13.04
C LYS A 44 1.31 -19.27 14.05
N GLU A 45 2.47 -18.66 13.79
CA GLU A 45 3.66 -18.74 14.64
C GLU A 45 3.62 -17.79 15.84
N HIS A 46 2.47 -17.12 16.08
CA HIS A 46 2.26 -16.23 17.22
C HIS A 46 3.30 -15.11 17.33
N HIS A 47 3.86 -14.67 16.20
CA HIS A 47 4.88 -13.63 16.16
C HIS A 47 4.39 -12.29 16.70
N THR A 48 3.17 -11.90 16.36
CA THR A 48 2.55 -10.64 16.82
C THR A 48 2.34 -10.60 18.34
N PRO A 49 1.65 -11.58 18.98
CA PRO A 49 1.46 -11.53 20.42
C PRO A 49 2.78 -11.61 21.19
N TRP A 50 3.77 -12.38 20.72
CA TRP A 50 5.11 -12.37 21.31
C TRP A 50 5.76 -10.99 21.25
N ARG A 51 5.68 -10.31 20.12
CA ARG A 51 6.22 -8.95 19.98
C ARG A 51 5.55 -7.98 20.95
N ILE A 52 4.22 -7.99 21.02
CA ILE A 52 3.46 -7.15 21.95
C ILE A 52 3.86 -7.44 23.40
N PHE A 53 4.01 -8.72 23.75
CA PHE A 53 4.43 -9.12 25.09
C PHE A 53 5.81 -8.57 25.45
N PHE A 54 6.81 -8.73 24.57
CA PHE A 54 8.16 -8.22 24.83
C PHE A 54 8.21 -6.69 24.89
N GLU A 55 7.47 -6.00 24.02
CA GLU A 55 7.36 -4.53 24.05
C GLU A 55 6.69 -4.06 25.35
N ALA A 56 5.61 -4.70 25.78
CA ALA A 56 4.91 -4.37 27.02
C ALA A 56 5.77 -4.67 28.26
N ALA A 57 6.42 -5.84 28.31
CA ALA A 57 7.29 -6.22 29.41
C ALA A 57 8.50 -5.29 29.51
N GLY A 58 9.15 -4.97 28.38
CA GLY A 58 10.25 -4.01 28.33
C GLY A 58 9.83 -2.61 28.78
N GLY A 59 8.67 -2.13 28.31
CA GLY A 59 8.10 -0.86 28.75
C GLY A 59 7.83 -0.83 30.25
N LEU A 60 7.27 -1.90 30.82
CA LEU A 60 7.00 -2.00 32.25
C LEU A 60 8.29 -2.01 33.07
N VAL A 61 9.30 -2.76 32.65
CA VAL A 61 10.63 -2.78 33.30
C VAL A 61 11.26 -1.38 33.30
N ILE A 62 11.22 -0.68 32.17
CA ILE A 62 11.74 0.69 32.05
C ILE A 62 10.96 1.65 32.94
N CYS A 63 9.62 1.61 32.93
CA CYS A 63 8.79 2.45 33.78
C CYS A 63 9.04 2.17 35.26
N ALA A 64 9.19 0.91 35.67
CA ALA A 64 9.52 0.54 37.04
C ALA A 64 10.91 1.05 37.44
N ALA A 65 11.91 0.89 36.56
CA ALA A 65 13.26 1.39 36.79
C ALA A 65 13.31 2.92 36.90
N LEU A 66 12.59 3.64 36.04
CA LEU A 66 12.47 5.11 36.12
C LEU A 66 11.68 5.54 37.37
N GLY A 67 10.60 4.85 37.71
CA GLY A 67 9.84 5.13 38.92
C GLY A 67 10.71 4.97 40.17
N TRP A 68 11.48 3.89 40.24
CA TRP A 68 12.46 3.68 41.30
C TRP A 68 13.57 4.75 41.28
N GLY A 69 14.14 5.07 40.12
CA GLY A 69 15.19 6.10 39.99
C GLY A 69 14.69 7.50 40.37
N SER A 70 13.42 7.81 40.09
CA SER A 70 12.84 9.13 40.35
C SER A 70 12.75 9.51 41.83
N THR A 71 12.78 8.51 42.74
CA THR A 71 12.75 8.73 44.18
C THR A 71 14.13 8.81 44.83
N HIS A 72 15.20 8.53 44.08
CA HIS A 72 16.56 8.47 44.62
C HIS A 72 17.37 9.70 44.19
N PRO A 73 17.87 10.54 45.13
CA PRO A 73 18.70 11.70 44.80
C PRO A 73 19.98 11.33 44.01
N ALA A 74 20.53 10.14 44.28
CA ALA A 74 21.72 9.63 43.60
C ALA A 74 21.53 9.42 42.09
N PHE A 75 20.31 9.14 41.63
CA PHE A 75 20.00 8.98 40.21
C PHE A 75 20.21 10.30 39.45
N PHE A 76 19.70 11.41 39.99
CA PHE A 76 19.87 12.74 39.41
C PHE A 76 21.30 13.27 39.58
N ALA A 77 21.90 13.05 40.76
CA ALA A 77 23.28 13.44 41.01
C ALA A 77 24.26 12.74 40.05
N GLY A 78 24.06 11.44 39.76
CA GLY A 78 24.86 10.69 38.79
C GLY A 78 24.73 11.19 37.35
N LEU A 79 23.68 11.95 37.05
CA LEU A 79 23.44 12.58 35.75
C LEU A 79 23.84 14.06 35.72
N GLY A 80 24.43 14.57 36.82
CA GLY A 80 24.88 15.97 36.93
C GLY A 80 23.80 16.97 37.31
N PHE A 81 22.63 16.51 37.77
CA PHE A 81 21.55 17.39 38.22
C PHE A 81 21.54 17.54 39.75
N SER A 82 21.34 18.77 40.22
CA SER A 82 21.24 19.07 41.65
C SER A 82 19.94 18.52 42.24
N PRO A 83 19.99 17.78 43.37
CA PRO A 83 18.79 17.29 44.07
C PRO A 83 17.80 18.40 44.44
N LEU A 84 18.28 19.63 44.64
CA LEU A 84 17.45 20.80 44.96
C LEU A 84 16.48 21.19 43.83
N LEU A 85 16.85 20.92 42.57
CA LEU A 85 16.03 21.20 41.39
C LEU A 85 15.18 19.99 40.97
N THR A 86 15.53 18.81 41.50
CA THR A 86 14.80 17.57 41.29
C THR A 86 14.16 17.19 42.61
N THR A 87 14.70 16.25 43.38
CA THR A 87 14.12 15.51 44.52
C THR A 87 13.56 16.35 45.69
N GLU A 88 13.96 17.61 45.85
CA GLU A 88 13.48 18.46 46.95
C GLU A 88 12.20 19.28 46.61
N GLN A 89 11.77 19.32 45.33
CA GLN A 89 10.53 19.98 44.89
C GLN A 89 9.38 19.00 44.62
N PRO A 90 8.33 18.93 45.47
CA PRO A 90 7.21 18.00 45.31
C PRO A 90 6.55 18.12 43.93
N GLY A 91 6.42 16.99 43.22
CA GLY A 91 5.77 16.89 41.90
C GLY A 91 6.70 17.11 40.69
N ALA A 92 7.89 17.70 40.86
CA ALA A 92 8.81 17.96 39.74
C ALA A 92 9.60 16.72 39.29
N HIS A 93 9.84 15.74 40.18
CA HIS A 93 10.77 14.63 39.92
C HIS A 93 10.29 13.69 38.81
N ALA A 94 8.99 13.37 38.79
CA ALA A 94 8.42 12.46 37.80
C ALA A 94 8.47 13.07 36.40
N GLY A 95 8.07 14.35 36.27
CA GLY A 95 8.12 15.07 35.00
C GLY A 95 9.55 15.20 34.47
N PHE A 96 10.51 15.55 35.35
CA PHE A 96 11.91 15.66 34.97
C PHE A 96 12.51 14.31 34.54
N THR A 97 12.20 13.23 35.26
CA THR A 97 12.66 11.87 34.91
C THR A 97 12.14 11.44 33.54
N ILE A 98 10.87 11.74 33.23
CA ILE A 98 10.28 11.42 31.93
C ILE A 98 10.93 12.26 30.82
N ALA A 99 11.11 13.58 31.03
CA ALA A 99 11.75 14.46 30.05
C ALA A 99 13.18 13.99 29.72
N LEU A 100 13.95 13.65 30.76
CA LEU A 100 15.28 13.09 30.63
C LEU A 100 15.27 11.75 29.87
N ALA A 101 14.33 10.85 30.19
CA ALA A 101 14.16 9.57 29.51
C ALA A 101 13.89 9.77 28.01
N LEU A 102 13.02 10.70 27.63
CA LEU A 102 12.69 10.99 26.23
C LEU A 102 13.93 11.44 25.42
N VAL A 103 14.83 12.22 26.02
CA VAL A 103 16.07 12.69 25.38
C VAL A 103 17.14 11.60 25.36
N THR A 104 17.29 10.86 26.45
CA THR A 104 18.42 9.94 26.65
C THR A 104 18.17 8.57 26.02
N PHE A 105 16.94 8.06 26.06
CA PHE A 105 16.61 6.71 25.61
C PHE A 105 16.94 6.43 24.14
N PRO A 106 16.67 7.33 23.17
CA PRO A 106 17.04 7.08 21.79
C PRO A 106 18.54 6.82 21.61
N ILE A 107 19.39 7.49 22.39
CA ILE A 107 20.84 7.37 22.36
C ILE A 107 21.27 6.11 23.12
N LEU A 108 20.76 5.92 24.34
CA LEU A 108 21.10 4.81 25.22
C LEU A 108 20.73 3.44 24.63
N PHE A 109 19.53 3.34 24.04
CA PHE A 109 19.04 2.08 23.46
C PHE A 109 19.44 1.89 21.99
N TYR A 110 20.10 2.87 21.35
CA TYR A 110 20.54 2.74 19.96
C TYR A 110 21.42 1.49 19.71
N PRO A 111 22.41 1.15 20.56
CA PRO A 111 23.24 -0.04 20.36
C PRO A 111 22.48 -1.37 20.48
N LEU A 112 21.31 -1.37 21.12
CA LEU A 112 20.46 -2.56 21.26
C LEU A 112 19.56 -2.79 20.04
N ARG A 113 19.37 -1.81 19.17
CA ARG A 113 18.60 -1.95 17.92
C ARG A 113 19.00 -3.14 17.05
N PRO A 114 20.30 -3.39 16.74
CA PRO A 114 20.68 -4.54 15.92
C PRO A 114 20.24 -5.88 16.52
N LEU A 115 20.24 -6.02 17.85
CA LEU A 115 19.79 -7.23 18.54
C LEU A 115 18.30 -7.47 18.31
N PHE A 116 17.46 -6.45 18.55
CA PHE A 116 16.02 -6.57 18.34
C PHE A 116 15.65 -6.76 16.87
N ASN A 117 16.27 -5.99 15.98
CA ASN A 117 16.06 -6.12 14.54
C ASN A 117 16.45 -7.52 14.03
N PHE A 118 17.52 -8.11 14.57
CA PHE A 118 17.88 -9.49 14.24
C PHE A 118 16.77 -10.48 14.60
N ILE A 119 16.21 -10.39 15.82
CA ILE A 119 15.12 -11.27 16.27
C ILE A 119 13.89 -11.12 15.35
N PHE A 120 13.48 -9.89 15.06
CA PHE A 120 12.32 -9.63 14.19
C PHE A 120 12.55 -10.11 12.75
N ARG A 121 13.78 -10.03 12.24
CA ARG A 121 14.15 -10.59 10.93
C ARG A 121 14.02 -12.10 10.91
N GLN A 122 14.44 -12.80 11.98
CA GLN A 122 14.29 -14.25 12.05
C GLN A 122 12.83 -14.69 12.01
N MET A 123 11.95 -13.94 12.67
CA MET A 123 10.50 -14.18 12.62
C MET A 123 9.94 -14.00 11.20
N GLN A 124 10.45 -13.00 10.45
CA GLN A 124 10.09 -12.83 9.05
C GLN A 124 10.61 -13.98 8.16
N TYR A 125 11.84 -14.45 8.39
CA TYR A 125 12.42 -15.57 7.66
C TYR A 125 11.73 -16.90 7.95
N SER A 126 11.28 -17.13 9.18
CA SER A 126 10.47 -18.30 9.54
C SER A 126 9.14 -18.31 8.77
N ALA A 127 8.48 -17.16 8.70
CA ALA A 127 7.24 -17.01 7.95
C ALA A 127 7.42 -17.22 6.43
N ASP A 128 8.53 -16.75 5.87
CA ASP A 128 8.86 -16.98 4.46
C ASP A 128 9.10 -18.48 4.19
N ARG A 129 9.81 -19.21 5.08
CA ARG A 129 9.99 -20.67 4.97
C ARG A 129 8.65 -21.42 4.98
N PHE A 130 7.71 -21.01 5.82
CA PHE A 130 6.37 -21.59 5.81
C PHE A 130 5.68 -21.39 4.46
N ALA A 131 5.77 -20.19 3.88
CA ALA A 131 5.19 -19.90 2.57
C ALA A 131 5.85 -20.71 1.45
N LEU A 132 7.18 -20.90 1.50
CA LEU A 132 7.91 -21.75 0.54
C LEU A 132 7.37 -23.18 0.51
N ARG A 133 7.16 -23.78 1.69
CA ARG A 133 6.61 -25.14 1.80
C ARG A 133 5.13 -25.21 1.42
N THR A 134 4.41 -24.10 1.58
CA THR A 134 2.96 -24.06 1.41
C THR A 134 2.53 -23.65 0.01
N VAL A 135 3.27 -22.82 -0.72
CA VAL A 135 2.88 -22.25 -2.04
C VAL A 135 4.04 -22.25 -3.06
N GLY A 136 5.27 -22.58 -2.64
CA GLY A 136 6.45 -22.57 -3.51
C GLY A 136 7.25 -21.26 -3.48
N GLY A 137 8.55 -21.37 -3.76
CA GLY A 137 9.50 -20.27 -3.60
C GLY A 137 9.58 -19.29 -4.77
N ALA A 138 9.33 -19.74 -6.00
CA ALA A 138 9.34 -18.91 -7.20
C ALA A 138 8.22 -17.88 -7.17
N GLU A 139 7.00 -18.28 -6.79
CA GLU A 139 5.84 -17.39 -6.72
C GLU A 139 6.03 -16.31 -5.66
N LEU A 140 6.55 -16.66 -4.48
CA LEU A 140 6.90 -15.67 -3.47
C LEU A 140 7.99 -14.72 -3.98
N THR A 141 9.03 -15.24 -4.64
CA THR A 141 10.12 -14.42 -5.18
C THR A 141 9.61 -13.42 -6.22
N ARG A 142 8.80 -13.87 -7.18
CA ARG A 142 8.19 -13.01 -8.22
C ARG A 142 7.30 -11.95 -7.58
N ALA A 143 6.47 -12.34 -6.61
CA ALA A 143 5.61 -11.41 -5.89
C ALA A 143 6.41 -10.32 -5.17
N LEU A 144 7.52 -10.68 -4.51
CA LEU A 144 8.39 -9.72 -3.84
C LEU A 144 9.06 -8.76 -4.81
N VAL A 145 9.53 -9.24 -5.95
CA VAL A 145 10.15 -8.39 -6.97
C VAL A 145 9.13 -7.41 -7.57
N LYS A 146 7.93 -7.90 -7.94
CA LYS A 146 6.85 -7.06 -8.48
C LYS A 146 6.43 -6.00 -7.47
N LEU A 147 6.20 -6.40 -6.22
CA LEU A 147 5.77 -5.47 -5.19
C LEU A 147 6.85 -4.43 -4.88
N HIS A 148 8.13 -4.82 -4.88
CA HIS A 148 9.22 -3.91 -4.53
C HIS A 148 9.60 -2.94 -5.66
N ARG A 149 9.36 -3.30 -6.93
CA ARG A 149 9.65 -2.43 -8.08
C ARG A 149 8.93 -1.07 -8.00
N ASP A 150 7.78 -1.03 -7.36
CA ASP A 150 6.98 0.20 -7.22
C ASP A 150 7.32 1.02 -5.98
N TYR A 151 7.99 0.42 -4.99
CA TYR A 151 8.45 1.18 -3.84
C TYR A 151 9.79 1.80 -4.22
N ALA A 152 9.89 3.13 -4.17
CA ALA A 152 11.12 3.90 -4.34
C ALA A 152 12.17 3.66 -3.21
N SER A 153 12.14 2.48 -2.59
CA SER A 153 13.09 2.05 -1.58
C SER A 153 14.35 1.47 -2.22
N THR A 154 15.50 1.74 -1.61
CA THR A 154 16.77 1.12 -1.99
C THR A 154 16.66 -0.41 -1.98
N LEU A 155 16.96 -1.05 -3.12
CA LEU A 155 16.94 -2.50 -3.31
C LEU A 155 18.07 -3.22 -2.55
N THR A 156 19.21 -2.55 -2.38
CA THR A 156 20.46 -3.12 -1.86
C THR A 156 21.10 -2.24 -0.78
N PRO A 157 20.41 -1.96 0.34
CA PRO A 157 21.04 -1.27 1.45
C PRO A 157 22.12 -2.15 2.07
N SER A 158 23.16 -1.53 2.62
CA SER A 158 24.23 -2.28 3.28
C SER A 158 23.66 -3.09 4.45
N ARG A 159 24.21 -4.30 4.68
CA ARG A 159 23.71 -5.21 5.70
C ARG A 159 23.74 -4.60 7.10
N ILE A 160 24.82 -3.86 7.38
CA ILE A 160 25.03 -3.16 8.66
C ILE A 160 24.01 -2.05 8.81
N TYR A 161 23.91 -1.14 7.83
CA TYR A 161 22.92 -0.06 7.88
C TYR A 161 21.52 -0.63 8.08
N SER A 162 21.24 -1.71 7.36
CA SER A 162 19.94 -2.35 7.43
C SER A 162 19.66 -2.88 8.85
N LEU A 163 20.63 -3.54 9.46
CA LEU A 163 20.49 -4.10 10.81
C LEU A 163 20.19 -3.04 11.88
N PHE A 164 20.68 -1.80 11.72
CA PHE A 164 20.39 -0.71 12.65
C PHE A 164 19.03 -0.02 12.40
N HIS A 165 18.58 0.04 11.14
CA HIS A 165 17.47 0.91 10.75
C HIS A 165 16.18 0.19 10.33
N TYR A 166 16.23 -1.09 9.97
CA TYR A 166 15.03 -1.82 9.51
C TYR A 166 14.76 -3.07 10.35
N ASP A 167 13.58 -3.11 10.94
CA ASP A 167 13.00 -4.27 11.65
C ASP A 167 12.70 -5.42 10.69
N ARG A 168 12.39 -5.11 9.42
CA ARG A 168 12.15 -6.08 8.37
C ARG A 168 13.32 -6.18 7.38
N PRO A 169 13.64 -7.40 6.91
CA PRO A 169 14.63 -7.56 5.85
C PRO A 169 14.08 -7.01 4.53
N HIS A 170 14.93 -6.30 3.78
CA HIS A 170 14.63 -5.84 2.42
C HIS A 170 14.30 -7.00 1.48
N ALA A 171 13.60 -6.68 0.39
CA ALA A 171 13.21 -7.65 -0.62
C ALA A 171 14.42 -8.46 -1.14
N GLY A 172 15.55 -7.80 -1.43
CA GLY A 172 16.77 -8.50 -1.87
C GLY A 172 17.29 -9.54 -0.85
N MET A 173 17.30 -9.21 0.44
CA MET A 173 17.70 -10.15 1.50
C MET A 173 16.72 -11.31 1.65
N ARG A 174 15.42 -11.05 1.48
CA ARG A 174 14.39 -12.11 1.50
C ARG A 174 14.53 -13.03 0.29
N VAL A 175 14.72 -12.51 -0.91
CA VAL A 175 14.96 -13.31 -2.12
C VAL A 175 16.23 -14.15 -1.98
N GLN A 176 17.31 -13.59 -1.44
CA GLN A 176 18.53 -14.35 -1.18
C GLN A 176 18.29 -15.48 -0.17
N HIS A 177 17.56 -15.20 0.92
CA HIS A 177 17.21 -16.21 1.91
C HIS A 177 16.35 -17.32 1.31
N ILE A 178 15.30 -16.96 0.55
CA ILE A 178 14.41 -17.89 -0.16
C ILE A 178 15.22 -18.82 -1.08
N ARG A 179 16.09 -18.25 -1.93
CA ARG A 179 16.97 -19.05 -2.82
C ARG A 179 17.87 -20.00 -2.03
N SER A 180 18.45 -19.53 -0.94
CA SER A 180 19.30 -20.36 -0.08
C SER A 180 18.52 -21.52 0.56
N VAL A 181 17.27 -21.29 0.95
CA VAL A 181 16.40 -22.32 1.54
C VAL A 181 15.97 -23.33 0.47
N ILE A 182 15.56 -22.88 -0.72
CA ILE A 182 15.21 -23.76 -1.84
C ILE A 182 16.37 -24.71 -2.15
N GLN A 183 17.60 -24.19 -2.24
CA GLN A 183 18.79 -24.99 -2.52
C GLN A 183 19.12 -25.97 -1.39
N ARG A 184 19.04 -25.52 -0.13
CA ARG A 184 19.35 -26.36 1.05
C ARG A 184 18.33 -27.47 1.29
N GLU A 185 17.04 -27.14 1.17
CA GLU A 185 15.93 -28.07 1.42
C GLU A 185 15.49 -28.83 0.15
N LYS A 186 16.14 -28.58 -1.00
CA LYS A 186 15.78 -29.14 -2.32
C LYS A 186 14.28 -29.02 -2.62
N LEU A 187 13.71 -27.87 -2.27
CA LEU A 187 12.29 -27.59 -2.49
C LEU A 187 12.03 -27.36 -3.98
N PRO A 188 10.83 -27.72 -4.48
CA PRO A 188 10.47 -27.41 -5.86
C PRO A 188 10.47 -25.88 -6.06
N GLU A 189 11.05 -25.41 -7.17
CA GLU A 189 11.16 -23.98 -7.45
C GLU A 189 9.77 -23.35 -7.60
N SER A 190 8.90 -23.94 -8.42
CA SER A 190 7.48 -23.63 -8.49
C SER A 190 6.71 -24.47 -7.48
N GLY A 191 5.73 -23.87 -6.81
CA GLY A 191 4.84 -24.62 -5.94
C GLY A 191 4.03 -25.67 -6.71
N PRO A 192 3.43 -26.66 -6.03
CA PRO A 192 2.55 -27.60 -6.70
C PRO A 192 1.46 -26.85 -7.47
N SER A 193 1.23 -27.18 -8.75
CA SER A 193 0.11 -26.64 -9.52
C SER A 193 -1.24 -26.84 -8.81
N ASP A 194 -1.28 -27.83 -7.89
CA ASP A 194 -2.40 -28.25 -7.05
C ASP A 194 -2.52 -27.51 -5.70
N LEU A 195 -2.00 -26.29 -5.60
CA LEU A 195 -1.91 -25.51 -4.37
C LEU A 195 -3.24 -25.06 -3.74
N VAL A 196 -4.34 -25.70 -4.14
CA VAL A 196 -5.64 -25.63 -3.50
C VAL A 196 -6.18 -27.05 -3.27
N LYS A 197 -5.43 -27.87 -2.51
CA LYS A 197 -6.04 -28.78 -1.51
C LYS A 197 -6.01 -28.18 -0.11
N PHE A 198 -5.81 -26.86 0.02
CA PHE A 198 -6.66 -26.15 0.96
C PHE A 198 -8.06 -26.50 0.53
N ARG A 199 -8.76 -27.39 1.27
CA ARG A 199 -10.21 -27.56 1.16
C ARG A 199 -10.72 -26.14 1.04
N THR A 200 -11.04 -25.69 -0.18
CA THR A 200 -11.65 -24.40 -0.41
C THR A 200 -12.75 -24.44 0.60
N ALA A 201 -12.69 -23.56 1.61
CA ALA A 201 -13.86 -23.36 2.42
C ALA A 201 -14.95 -23.20 1.36
N PRO A 202 -16.07 -23.95 1.41
CA PRO A 202 -17.09 -23.89 0.36
C PRO A 202 -17.60 -22.47 0.10
N TYR A 203 -17.16 -21.51 0.93
CA TYR A 203 -17.30 -20.07 0.82
C TYR A 203 -16.38 -19.35 -0.20
N LEU A 204 -15.24 -19.91 -0.62
CA LEU A 204 -14.42 -19.30 -1.69
C LEU A 204 -14.87 -19.73 -3.08
N ASP A 205 -15.56 -20.87 -3.17
CA ASP A 205 -16.07 -21.47 -4.40
C ASP A 205 -17.58 -21.24 -4.60
N ARG A 206 -18.30 -20.88 -3.53
CA ARG A 206 -19.65 -20.34 -3.67
C ARG A 206 -19.55 -18.96 -4.27
N GLU A 207 -20.30 -18.73 -5.33
CA GLU A 207 -20.75 -17.40 -5.71
C GLU A 207 -21.50 -16.77 -4.53
N HIS A 208 -20.76 -16.19 -3.60
CA HIS A 208 -21.36 -15.40 -2.55
C HIS A 208 -21.85 -14.10 -3.17
N PRO A 209 -23.10 -13.68 -2.91
CA PRO A 209 -23.65 -12.45 -3.45
C PRO A 209 -22.90 -11.20 -2.98
N THR A 210 -21.91 -11.33 -2.09
CA THR A 210 -20.99 -10.26 -1.71
C THR A 210 -19.89 -9.98 -2.73
N ARG A 211 -19.74 -10.81 -3.78
CA ARG A 211 -18.93 -10.49 -4.97
C ARG A 211 -19.50 -9.32 -5.77
N SER A 212 -20.75 -8.89 -5.47
CA SER A 212 -21.40 -7.76 -6.13
C SER A 212 -21.13 -6.42 -5.46
N VAL A 213 -21.06 -6.28 -4.12
CA VAL A 213 -21.11 -4.90 -3.55
C VAL A 213 -19.84 -4.10 -3.82
N LEU A 214 -18.66 -4.70 -3.65
CA LEU A 214 -17.38 -4.01 -3.92
C LEU A 214 -17.13 -3.82 -5.43
N SER A 215 -17.54 -4.77 -6.26
CA SER A 215 -17.42 -4.63 -7.72
C SER A 215 -18.45 -3.64 -8.29
N THR A 216 -19.67 -3.62 -7.74
CA THR A 216 -20.73 -2.67 -8.09
C THR A 216 -20.40 -1.29 -7.56
N GLU A 217 -19.87 -1.14 -6.35
CA GLU A 217 -19.39 0.15 -5.83
C GLU A 217 -18.22 0.67 -6.67
N MET A 218 -17.26 -0.19 -7.06
CA MET A 218 -16.18 0.20 -7.97
C MET A 218 -16.70 0.54 -9.38
N ALA A 219 -17.67 -0.19 -9.91
CA ALA A 219 -18.30 0.10 -11.20
C ALA A 219 -19.12 1.40 -11.16
N ILE A 220 -19.84 1.66 -10.05
CA ILE A 220 -20.55 2.91 -9.80
C ILE A 220 -19.55 4.05 -9.69
N ARG A 221 -18.48 3.92 -8.89
CA ARG A 221 -17.43 4.95 -8.81
C ARG A 221 -16.75 5.20 -10.15
N ARG A 222 -16.52 4.15 -10.95
CA ARG A 222 -15.94 4.27 -12.29
C ARG A 222 -16.89 5.01 -13.24
N LYS A 223 -18.17 4.65 -13.25
CA LYS A 223 -19.21 5.38 -14.00
C LYS A 223 -19.36 6.82 -13.53
N MET A 224 -19.31 7.07 -12.23
CA MET A 224 -19.37 8.42 -11.66
C MET A 224 -18.14 9.25 -12.05
N HIS A 225 -16.94 8.67 -12.10
CA HIS A 225 -15.75 9.36 -12.60
C HIS A 225 -15.82 9.62 -14.10
N GLU A 226 -16.36 8.69 -14.89
CA GLU A 226 -16.60 8.87 -16.32
C GLU A 226 -17.68 9.93 -16.60
N GLU A 227 -18.73 10.00 -15.78
CA GLU A 227 -19.77 11.05 -15.84
C GLU A 227 -19.25 12.40 -15.38
N ALA A 228 -18.52 12.47 -14.26
CA ALA A 228 -17.87 13.70 -13.80
C ALA A 228 -16.90 14.23 -14.85
N GLY A 229 -16.17 13.34 -15.54
CA GLY A 229 -15.33 13.68 -16.69
C GLY A 229 -16.14 14.19 -17.90
N ARG A 230 -17.31 13.61 -18.18
CA ARG A 230 -18.23 14.08 -19.24
C ARG A 230 -18.85 15.43 -18.92
N PHE A 231 -19.31 15.66 -17.68
CA PHE A 231 -19.85 16.95 -17.24
C PHE A 231 -18.78 18.04 -17.22
N SER A 232 -17.57 17.73 -16.77
CA SER A 232 -16.44 18.66 -16.82
C SER A 232 -16.06 18.98 -18.27
N ARG A 233 -15.99 18.00 -19.17
CA ARG A 233 -15.71 18.23 -20.60
C ARG A 233 -16.82 18.98 -21.32
N ALA A 234 -18.08 18.71 -21.01
CA ALA A 234 -19.23 19.43 -21.58
C ALA A 234 -19.26 20.88 -21.12
N ARG A 235 -18.96 21.14 -19.84
CA ARG A 235 -18.82 22.50 -19.31
C ARG A 235 -17.64 23.24 -19.95
N ILE A 236 -16.48 22.59 -20.06
CA ILE A 236 -15.31 23.17 -20.73
C ILE A 236 -15.61 23.43 -22.21
N ALA A 237 -16.31 22.53 -22.91
CA ALA A 237 -16.71 22.73 -24.30
C ALA A 237 -17.71 23.88 -24.45
N ALA A 238 -18.68 24.02 -23.53
CA ALA A 238 -19.62 25.15 -23.53
C ALA A 238 -18.92 26.49 -23.20
N GLU A 239 -17.99 26.50 -22.24
CA GLU A 239 -17.17 27.68 -21.93
C GLU A 239 -16.26 28.04 -23.11
N LEU A 240 -15.73 27.04 -23.83
CA LEU A 240 -14.93 27.24 -25.04
C LEU A 240 -15.78 27.77 -26.20
N ASP A 241 -16.97 27.22 -26.43
CA ASP A 241 -17.91 27.72 -27.44
C ASP A 241 -18.34 29.17 -27.14
N GLN A 242 -18.60 29.47 -25.87
CA GLN A 242 -18.97 30.82 -25.44
C GLN A 242 -17.79 31.79 -25.58
N ALA A 243 -16.56 31.34 -25.31
CA ALA A 243 -15.35 32.11 -25.56
C ALA A 243 -15.11 32.37 -27.06
N LEU A 244 -15.29 31.34 -27.91
CA LEU A 244 -15.19 31.46 -29.37
C LEU A 244 -16.27 32.40 -29.94
N GLN A 245 -17.50 32.35 -29.41
CA GLN A 245 -18.56 33.30 -29.79
C GLN A 245 -18.21 34.73 -29.39
N LYS A 246 -17.61 34.93 -28.22
CA LYS A 246 -17.16 36.23 -27.75
C LYS A 246 -16.01 36.79 -28.58
N GLU A 247 -15.07 35.93 -28.98
CA GLU A 247 -13.97 36.29 -29.87
C GLU A 247 -14.49 36.61 -31.28
N ARG A 248 -15.44 35.82 -31.81
CA ARG A 248 -16.14 36.10 -33.07
C ARG A 248 -16.98 37.38 -33.04
N SER A 249 -17.50 37.76 -31.87
CA SER A 249 -18.20 39.02 -31.65
C SER A 249 -17.23 40.22 -31.55
N TYR A 250 -15.99 40.01 -31.13
CA TYR A 250 -14.96 41.06 -31.06
C TYR A 250 -14.36 41.36 -32.44
N VAL A 251 -14.21 40.35 -33.30
CA VAL A 251 -13.67 40.51 -34.68
C VAL A 251 -14.69 41.18 -35.63
N VAL A 252 -15.96 41.32 -35.24
CA VAL A 252 -17.01 41.99 -36.03
C VAL A 252 -17.11 43.50 -35.71
N ASP A 253 -16.35 44.00 -34.74
CA ASP A 253 -16.39 45.41 -34.29
C ASP A 253 -15.06 46.15 -34.51
N ASP A 254 -14.34 45.81 -35.59
CA ASP A 254 -13.18 46.58 -36.08
C ASP A 254 -13.44 47.04 -37.52
N GLY A 255 -13.93 48.27 -37.65
CA GLY A 255 -14.13 48.99 -38.91
C GLY A 255 -14.91 50.28 -38.68
N LEU A 256 -14.27 51.30 -38.09
CA LEU A 256 -13.72 52.46 -38.81
C LEU A 256 -14.77 53.16 -39.70
N GLU A 257 -15.31 54.26 -39.17
CA GLU A 257 -15.94 55.30 -40.00
C GLU A 257 -14.85 55.92 -40.91
N GLU A 258 -14.99 55.77 -42.23
CA GLU A 258 -14.36 56.69 -43.17
C GLU A 258 -15.30 56.98 -44.35
N ASN A 259 -15.45 58.28 -44.63
CA ASN A 259 -16.37 58.85 -45.60
C ASN A 259 -15.81 58.81 -47.03
N ALA A 260 -16.61 58.26 -47.97
CA ALA A 260 -16.76 58.64 -49.39
C ALA A 260 -15.58 58.42 -50.39
N PRO A 261 -15.80 58.51 -51.72
CA PRO A 261 -16.79 57.82 -52.56
C PRO A 261 -16.16 57.13 -53.81
N THR A 262 -16.95 56.27 -54.49
CA THR A 262 -16.97 55.92 -55.94
C THR A 262 -15.64 55.87 -56.73
N ASP A 263 -15.25 54.71 -57.25
CA ASP A 263 -15.38 54.37 -58.68
C ASP A 263 -14.97 52.90 -58.98
N GLU A 264 -15.48 52.42 -60.10
CA GLU A 264 -15.52 51.07 -60.66
C GLU A 264 -14.18 50.33 -60.85
N THR A 265 -14.14 48.99 -60.66
CA THR A 265 -13.71 47.97 -61.67
C THR A 265 -13.59 46.53 -61.10
N GLU A 266 -14.46 45.64 -61.60
CA GLU A 266 -14.29 44.20 -61.95
C GLU A 266 -13.74 43.10 -60.97
N LYS A 267 -14.67 42.20 -60.56
CA LYS A 267 -14.71 40.70 -60.40
C LYS A 267 -13.43 39.80 -60.61
N PRO A 268 -13.39 38.48 -60.24
CA PRO A 268 -14.50 37.52 -59.96
C PRO A 268 -14.35 36.45 -58.84
N GLU A 269 -15.51 35.85 -58.50
CA GLU A 269 -15.86 34.43 -58.29
C GLU A 269 -15.04 33.50 -57.37
N LEU A 270 -15.73 32.94 -56.37
CA LEU A 270 -15.57 31.56 -55.91
C LEU A 270 -16.90 31.06 -55.31
N GLN A 271 -17.80 30.69 -56.20
CA GLN A 271 -19.04 29.99 -55.90
C GLN A 271 -19.20 28.87 -56.91
N GLU A 272 -18.46 27.79 -56.69
CA GLU A 272 -18.69 26.48 -57.29
C GLU A 272 -17.90 25.45 -56.49
N THR A 273 -18.43 24.24 -56.36
CA THR A 273 -17.97 23.11 -55.51
C THR A 273 -18.56 23.02 -54.09
N LEU A 274 -19.84 23.37 -53.95
CA LEU A 274 -20.77 22.40 -53.38
C LEU A 274 -20.95 21.28 -54.43
N ASP A 275 -20.76 20.02 -54.04
CA ASP A 275 -21.44 18.80 -54.58
C ASP A 275 -20.58 17.52 -54.72
N HIS A 276 -19.29 17.49 -54.37
CA HIS A 276 -18.47 16.29 -54.64
C HIS A 276 -17.81 15.52 -53.49
N ALA A 277 -18.25 15.63 -52.23
CA ALA A 277 -17.64 14.82 -51.16
C ALA A 277 -18.60 14.27 -50.07
N GLN A 278 -19.88 14.05 -50.39
CA GLN A 278 -20.82 13.37 -49.48
C GLN A 278 -21.65 12.24 -50.12
N HIS A 279 -21.16 11.65 -51.21
CA HIS A 279 -21.62 10.33 -51.64
C HIS A 279 -20.43 9.35 -51.67
N GLU A 280 -20.72 8.12 -51.23
CA GLU A 280 -19.81 6.98 -51.07
C GLU A 280 -19.01 6.90 -49.75
N GLU A 281 -19.65 6.40 -48.69
CA GLU A 281 -19.18 5.16 -48.02
C GLU A 281 -20.19 4.71 -46.96
N SER A 282 -21.30 4.14 -47.44
CA SER A 282 -22.15 3.21 -46.67
C SER A 282 -22.76 2.21 -47.63
N SER A 283 -22.02 1.15 -47.96
CA SER A 283 -22.55 -0.21 -48.18
C SER A 283 -21.40 -1.19 -48.48
N ALA A 284 -21.22 -2.16 -47.59
CA ALA A 284 -20.34 -3.34 -47.68
C ALA A 284 -20.80 -4.31 -48.82
N PRO A 285 -20.06 -5.38 -49.25
CA PRO A 285 -19.66 -6.52 -48.40
C PRO A 285 -18.44 -7.41 -48.85
N LYS A 286 -18.09 -8.35 -47.94
CA LYS A 286 -17.53 -9.72 -48.10
C LYS A 286 -16.64 -10.09 -49.31
N ASN A 287 -15.43 -10.53 -48.99
CA ASN A 287 -15.02 -11.94 -49.11
C ASN A 287 -14.16 -12.34 -47.91
#